data_AF-N8NTS2-F1
#
_entry.id   AF-N8NTS2-F1
#
_cell.length_a   1.000
_cell.length_b   1.000
_cell.length_c   1.000
_cell.angle_alpha   90.00
_cell.angle_beta   90.00
_cell.angle_gamma   90.00
#
_symmetry.space_group_name_H-M   'P 1'
#
loop_
_entity.id
_entity.type
_entity.pdbx_description
1 polymer ?
#
loop_
_entity_poly.entity_id
_entity_poly.type
_entity_poly.pdbx_seq_one_letter_code
_entity_poly.pdbx_strand_id
1 'polypeptide(L)'
;MKKYFARVVFLHRSNIVANSACELKTCKQGFARLNRNAGFTLIELMIVIVIMAVLAAIAYPNYTQYMERRDLAIARQEALRIAAELERFKSRNFGYKGFDASYLYVYTETDADGNPTTASYYNKTTGQLLLPLGSTSSTAKYTLTLANGGTGHKPLTIVKGPDGQETADSASVNGLSWVMSLERAKDSDGEPKQPRNYDLLLSNTGIRCMTKVKDVVTGYANCGSYSESW
;
A
#
# COMPACT_ATOMS: atom_id res chain seq x y z
N MET A 1 -18.86 -25.30 -48.23
CA MET A 1 -19.46 -26.38 -47.42
C MET A 1 -20.86 -25.96 -46.93
N LYS A 2 -21.72 -26.91 -46.54
CA LYS A 2 -23.17 -26.69 -46.37
C LYS A 2 -23.59 -26.08 -45.01
N LYS A 3 -24.45 -25.05 -45.10
CA LYS A 3 -25.78 -24.85 -44.46
C LYS A 3 -26.02 -25.05 -42.94
N TYR A 4 -26.33 -23.93 -42.26
CA TYR A 4 -27.62 -23.55 -41.62
C TYR A 4 -28.45 -24.50 -40.71
N PHE A 5 -28.99 -23.89 -39.62
CA PHE A 5 -30.23 -24.20 -38.84
C PHE A 5 -30.25 -25.49 -37.97
N ALA A 6 -31.14 -25.70 -36.98
CA ALA A 6 -31.85 -24.86 -35.96
C ALA A 6 -32.86 -25.76 -35.18
N ARG A 7 -33.41 -25.26 -34.04
CA ARG A 7 -34.54 -25.81 -33.22
C ARG A 7 -34.26 -27.14 -32.45
N VAL A 8 -34.69 -27.38 -31.20
CA VAL A 8 -35.91 -27.07 -30.39
C VAL A 8 -37.04 -28.10 -30.59
N VAL A 9 -37.80 -28.36 -29.50
CA VAL A 9 -38.93 -29.32 -29.29
C VAL A 9 -38.45 -30.69 -28.76
N PHE A 10 -38.68 -31.16 -27.52
CA PHE A 10 -39.85 -31.28 -26.60
C PHE A 10 -40.67 -32.59 -26.81
N LEU A 11 -41.04 -33.24 -25.69
CA LEU A 11 -42.08 -34.29 -25.48
C LEU A 11 -41.78 -35.81 -25.62
N HIS A 12 -41.76 -36.47 -24.44
CA HIS A 12 -42.85 -37.35 -23.94
C HIS A 12 -42.96 -38.82 -24.44
N ARG A 13 -42.74 -39.81 -23.55
CA ARG A 13 -43.80 -40.74 -23.08
C ARG A 13 -43.38 -41.71 -21.95
N SER A 14 -44.39 -42.03 -21.14
CA SER A 14 -44.46 -42.77 -19.88
C SER A 14 -44.45 -44.31 -19.99
N ASN A 15 -44.35 -45.00 -18.82
CA ASN A 15 -44.82 -46.38 -18.52
C ASN A 15 -44.00 -47.53 -19.19
N ILE A 16 -43.94 -48.81 -18.76
CA ILE A 16 -44.45 -49.66 -17.65
C ILE A 16 -43.52 -50.93 -17.60
N VAL A 17 -43.34 -51.78 -16.57
CA VAL A 17 -44.03 -52.10 -15.30
C VAL A 17 -43.00 -52.51 -14.18
N ALA A 18 -43.46 -53.10 -13.07
CA ALA A 18 -42.65 -53.66 -11.98
C ALA A 18 -41.90 -54.99 -12.33
N ASN A 19 -40.89 -55.34 -11.52
CA ASN A 19 -40.55 -56.75 -11.31
C ASN A 19 -40.18 -57.05 -9.85
N SER A 20 -40.69 -58.17 -9.37
CA SER A 20 -40.73 -58.59 -7.97
C SER A 20 -39.39 -59.16 -7.49
N ALA A 21 -38.92 -58.75 -6.30
CA ALA A 21 -38.00 -59.55 -5.49
C ALA A 21 -38.08 -59.13 -4.01
N CYS A 22 -38.89 -59.84 -3.23
CA CYS A 22 -38.79 -59.83 -1.77
C CYS A 22 -38.06 -61.11 -1.36
N GLU A 23 -36.75 -61.03 -1.10
CA GLU A 23 -35.99 -62.15 -0.56
C GLU A 23 -35.24 -61.79 0.73
N LEU A 24 -35.44 -62.68 1.71
CA LEU A 24 -34.75 -62.88 2.98
C LEU A 24 -33.90 -61.72 3.57
N LYS A 25 -34.51 -61.05 4.54
CA LYS A 25 -33.79 -60.48 5.68
C LYS A 25 -32.97 -61.57 6.39
N THR A 26 -31.66 -61.64 6.12
CA THR A 26 -30.71 -62.17 7.11
C THR A 26 -30.22 -61.02 7.98
N CYS A 27 -30.50 -61.10 9.28
CA CYS A 27 -30.02 -60.12 10.25
C CYS A 27 -28.52 -60.32 10.49
N LYS A 28 -27.66 -59.71 9.66
CA LYS A 28 -26.26 -59.48 10.05
C LYS A 28 -26.23 -58.30 11.02
N GLN A 29 -26.06 -58.63 12.29
CA GLN A 29 -25.97 -57.65 13.37
C GLN A 29 -24.90 -56.61 13.05
N GLY A 30 -25.27 -55.34 13.15
CA GLY A 30 -24.36 -54.24 12.90
C GLY A 30 -23.28 -54.20 13.96
N PHE A 31 -22.02 -54.42 13.57
CA PHE A 31 -20.89 -53.92 14.34
C PHE A 31 -20.86 -52.40 14.19
N ALA A 32 -21.73 -51.72 14.93
CA ALA A 32 -21.66 -50.28 15.09
C ALA A 32 -20.26 -49.97 15.65
N ARG A 33 -19.42 -49.28 14.86
CA ARG A 33 -18.22 -48.67 15.41
C ARG A 33 -18.69 -47.75 16.54
N LEU A 34 -18.31 -48.08 17.76
CA LEU A 34 -18.39 -47.17 18.89
C LEU A 34 -17.48 -45.99 18.55
N ASN A 35 -18.07 -44.97 17.94
CA ASN A 35 -17.41 -43.69 17.72
C ASN A 35 -17.22 -43.10 19.12
N ARG A 36 -16.05 -43.33 19.72
CA ARG A 36 -15.66 -42.69 20.97
C ARG A 36 -15.55 -41.20 20.66
N ASN A 37 -16.64 -40.48 20.89
CA ASN A 37 -16.65 -39.03 20.89
C ASN A 37 -15.74 -38.57 22.03
N ALA A 38 -14.45 -38.42 21.72
CA ALA A 38 -13.46 -37.84 22.60
C ALA A 38 -13.78 -36.34 22.71
N GLY A 39 -14.61 -35.98 23.70
CA GLY A 39 -14.87 -34.60 24.03
C GLY A 39 -13.60 -33.96 24.61
N PHE A 40 -13.24 -32.79 24.09
CA PHE A 40 -12.21 -31.94 24.70
C PHE A 40 -12.58 -31.63 26.15
N THR A 41 -11.60 -31.69 27.04
CA THR A 41 -11.82 -31.34 28.45
C THR A 41 -11.68 -29.83 28.65
N LEU A 42 -12.42 -29.26 29.61
CA LEU A 42 -12.31 -27.83 29.92
C LEU A 42 -10.87 -27.46 30.36
N ILE A 43 -10.20 -28.34 31.12
CA ILE A 43 -8.83 -28.13 31.60
C ILE A 43 -7.79 -28.13 30.48
N GLU A 44 -7.96 -28.97 29.46
CA GLU A 44 -7.11 -28.98 28.25
C GLU A 44 -7.19 -27.65 27.50
N LEU A 45 -8.40 -27.10 27.35
CA LEU A 45 -8.59 -25.77 26.76
C LEU A 45 -7.94 -24.65 27.61
N MET A 46 -8.03 -24.71 28.95
CA MET A 46 -7.40 -23.71 29.81
C MET A 46 -5.86 -23.69 29.66
N ILE A 47 -5.21 -24.85 29.59
CA ILE A 47 -3.77 -24.94 29.39
C ILE A 47 -3.37 -24.35 28.03
N VAL A 48 -4.11 -24.66 26.96
CA VAL A 48 -3.89 -24.10 25.62
C VAL A 48 -4.01 -22.56 25.63
N ILE A 49 -5.03 -22.01 26.28
CA ILE A 49 -5.22 -20.54 26.38
C ILE A 49 -4.07 -19.88 27.14
N VAL A 50 -3.58 -20.49 28.24
CA VAL A 50 -2.43 -19.97 29.00
C VAL A 50 -1.16 -19.94 28.15
N ILE A 51 -0.87 -21.01 27.40
CA ILE A 51 0.28 -21.06 26.49
C ILE A 51 0.15 -19.98 25.39
N MET A 52 -1.02 -19.85 24.79
CA MET A 52 -1.29 -18.82 23.77
C MET A 52 -1.14 -17.40 24.31
N ALA A 53 -1.54 -17.12 25.55
CA ALA A 53 -1.37 -15.82 26.18
C ALA A 53 0.11 -15.44 26.36
N VAL A 54 0.95 -16.38 26.81
CA VAL A 54 2.40 -16.17 26.96
C VAL A 54 3.07 -15.93 25.60
N LEU A 55 2.71 -16.70 24.57
CA LEU A 55 3.24 -16.50 23.22
C LEU A 55 2.82 -15.15 22.63
N ALA A 56 1.56 -14.76 22.78
CA ALA A 56 1.04 -13.49 22.28
C ALA A 56 1.75 -12.27 22.90
N ALA A 57 2.03 -12.31 24.22
CA ALA A 57 2.71 -11.24 24.93
C ALA A 57 4.13 -10.94 24.38
N ILE A 58 4.86 -11.97 23.94
CA ILE A 58 6.20 -11.82 23.35
C ILE A 58 6.12 -11.52 21.84
N ALA A 59 5.18 -12.13 21.12
CA ALA A 59 5.07 -11.98 19.67
C ALA A 59 4.57 -10.59 19.25
N TYR A 60 3.56 -10.04 19.92
CA TYR A 60 2.88 -8.80 19.51
C TYR A 60 3.81 -7.56 19.43
N PRO A 61 4.59 -7.19 20.47
CA PRO A 61 5.46 -6.01 20.42
C PRO A 61 6.65 -6.16 19.46
N ASN A 62 7.00 -7.38 19.06
CA ASN A 62 8.04 -7.65 18.07
C ASN A 62 7.48 -7.57 16.64
N TYR A 63 6.27 -8.07 16.40
CA TYR A 63 5.60 -7.99 15.11
C TYR A 63 5.31 -6.55 14.68
N THR A 64 4.89 -5.68 15.61
CA THR A 64 4.66 -4.26 15.31
C THR A 64 5.93 -3.54 14.84
N GLN A 65 7.06 -3.73 15.52
CA GLN A 65 8.36 -3.20 15.09
C GLN A 65 8.80 -3.71 13.72
N TYR A 66 8.52 -4.98 13.42
CA TYR A 66 8.85 -5.55 12.12
C TYR A 66 8.01 -4.93 10.99
N MET A 67 6.71 -4.68 11.24
CA MET A 67 5.84 -3.96 10.30
C MET A 67 6.31 -2.51 10.07
N GLU A 68 6.67 -1.77 11.12
CA GLU A 68 7.24 -0.42 10.99
C GLU A 68 8.51 -0.41 10.12
N ARG A 69 9.47 -1.30 10.40
CA ARG A 69 10.71 -1.42 9.62
C ARG A 69 10.45 -1.79 8.15
N ARG A 70 9.45 -2.62 7.87
CA ARG A 70 9.01 -2.95 6.51
C ARG A 70 8.45 -1.71 5.80
N ASP A 71 7.60 -0.94 6.46
CA ASP A 71 6.98 0.25 5.88
C ASP A 71 8.05 1.32 5.55
N LEU A 72 9.04 1.49 6.43
CA LEU A 72 10.23 2.31 6.17
C LEU A 72 11.02 1.82 4.94
N ALA A 73 11.24 0.51 4.83
CA ALA A 73 11.97 -0.08 3.69
C ALA A 73 11.23 0.15 2.36
N ILE A 74 9.90 0.02 2.35
CA ILE A 74 9.05 0.33 1.18
C ILE A 74 9.17 1.81 0.82
N ALA A 75 9.08 2.72 1.80
CA ALA A 75 9.19 4.15 1.53
C ALA A 75 10.58 4.54 1.00
N ARG A 76 11.66 4.00 1.57
CA ARG A 76 13.03 4.15 1.08
C ARG A 76 13.19 3.61 -0.35
N GLN A 77 12.55 2.48 -0.68
CA GLN A 77 12.57 1.91 -2.03
C GLN A 77 11.90 2.83 -3.06
N GLU A 78 10.71 3.37 -2.75
CA GLU A 78 10.01 4.29 -3.66
C GLU A 78 10.77 5.62 -3.84
N ALA A 79 11.40 6.14 -2.78
CA ALA A 79 12.27 7.30 -2.90
C ALA A 79 13.48 7.05 -3.81
N LEU A 80 14.13 5.89 -3.72
CA LEU A 80 15.23 5.52 -4.60
C LEU A 80 14.76 5.28 -6.06
N ARG A 81 13.52 4.82 -6.26
CA ARG A 81 12.89 4.70 -7.59
C ARG A 81 12.66 6.09 -8.21
N ILE A 82 12.10 7.03 -7.45
CA ILE A 82 11.93 8.42 -7.90
C ILE A 82 13.29 9.09 -8.19
N ALA A 83 14.30 8.86 -7.34
CA ALA A 83 15.66 9.36 -7.58
C ALA A 83 16.25 8.86 -8.91
N ALA A 84 16.06 7.59 -9.26
CA ALA A 84 16.52 7.04 -10.53
C ALA A 84 15.83 7.69 -11.74
N GLU A 85 14.53 7.98 -11.63
CA GLU A 85 13.75 8.66 -12.67
C GLU A 85 14.08 10.16 -12.80
N LEU A 86 14.42 10.83 -11.69
CA LEU A 86 14.92 12.20 -11.68
C LEU A 86 16.23 12.34 -12.49
N GLU A 87 17.18 11.42 -12.33
CA GLU A 87 18.41 11.44 -13.13
C GLU A 87 18.15 11.11 -14.61
N ARG A 88 17.20 10.21 -14.92
CA ARG A 88 16.71 9.97 -16.30
C ARG A 88 16.02 11.19 -16.90
N PHE A 89 15.35 12.01 -16.10
CA PHE A 89 14.72 13.25 -16.54
C PHE A 89 15.75 14.34 -16.79
N LYS A 90 16.71 14.55 -15.88
CA LYS A 90 17.80 15.51 -16.04
C LYS A 90 18.67 15.23 -17.26
N SER A 91 18.95 13.96 -17.56
CA SER A 91 19.68 13.55 -18.77
C SER A 91 19.01 14.01 -20.09
N ARG A 92 17.69 14.28 -20.06
CA ARG A 92 16.91 14.74 -21.22
C ARG A 92 16.58 16.24 -21.21
N ASN A 93 16.42 16.82 -20.02
CA ASN A 93 15.92 18.19 -19.83
C ASN A 93 16.95 19.17 -19.24
N PHE A 94 18.17 18.71 -18.97
CA PHE A 94 19.29 19.45 -18.35
C PHE A 94 19.03 20.02 -16.93
N GLY A 95 17.86 19.76 -16.36
CA GLY A 95 17.49 20.08 -14.99
C GLY A 95 16.31 19.23 -14.51
N TYR A 96 15.84 19.48 -13.29
CA TYR A 96 14.73 18.75 -12.65
C TYR A 96 13.41 19.54 -12.64
N LYS A 97 13.39 20.82 -13.02
CA LYS A 97 12.14 21.60 -13.16
C LYS A 97 11.27 20.97 -14.26
N GLY A 98 9.97 20.85 -13.99
CA GLY A 98 9.01 20.16 -14.84
C GLY A 98 8.93 18.65 -14.63
N PHE A 99 9.71 18.06 -13.72
CA PHE A 99 9.60 16.64 -13.40
C PHE A 99 8.27 16.34 -12.70
N ASP A 100 7.50 15.42 -13.28
CA ASP A 100 6.24 14.91 -12.74
C ASP A 100 6.35 13.38 -12.59
N ALA A 101 6.23 12.87 -11.37
CA ALA A 101 6.28 11.43 -11.09
C ALA A 101 4.92 10.72 -11.32
N SER A 102 3.87 11.43 -11.74
CA SER A 102 2.51 10.89 -11.88
C SER A 102 2.44 9.60 -12.73
N TYR A 103 3.29 9.49 -13.76
CA TYR A 103 3.35 8.33 -14.66
C TYR A 103 3.83 7.03 -14.00
N LEU A 104 4.49 7.11 -12.83
CA LEU A 104 5.01 5.94 -12.11
C LEU A 104 3.96 5.27 -11.21
N TYR A 105 2.90 6.00 -10.88
CA TYR A 105 1.91 5.67 -9.84
C TYR A 105 0.46 5.74 -10.34
N VAL A 106 0.28 5.44 -11.63
CA VAL A 106 -1.02 5.48 -12.31
C VAL A 106 -1.95 4.39 -11.80
N TYR A 107 -3.22 4.73 -11.61
CA TYR A 107 -4.32 3.79 -11.40
C TYR A 107 -5.55 4.20 -12.22
N THR A 108 -6.47 3.25 -12.42
CA THR A 108 -7.76 3.52 -13.04
C THR A 108 -8.78 3.82 -11.94
N GLU A 109 -9.48 4.93 -12.09
CA GLU A 109 -10.66 5.26 -11.28
C GLU A 109 -11.91 5.33 -12.14
N THR A 110 -13.05 5.60 -11.52
CA THR A 110 -14.33 5.73 -12.21
C THR A 110 -14.85 7.13 -11.97
N ASP A 111 -15.26 7.82 -13.04
CA ASP A 111 -15.90 9.13 -12.92
C ASP A 111 -17.34 9.03 -12.36
N ALA A 112 -18.00 10.17 -12.21
CA ALA A 112 -19.38 10.23 -11.72
C ALA A 112 -20.41 9.56 -12.66
N ASP A 113 -20.06 9.37 -13.93
CA ASP A 113 -20.91 8.81 -14.98
C ASP A 113 -20.65 7.31 -15.22
N GLY A 114 -19.68 6.71 -14.52
CA GLY A 114 -19.34 5.29 -14.61
C GLY A 114 -18.23 4.93 -15.60
N ASN A 115 -17.56 5.92 -16.22
CA ASN A 115 -16.50 5.66 -17.19
C ASN A 115 -15.14 5.47 -16.49
N PRO A 116 -14.25 4.61 -17.04
CA PRO A 116 -12.89 4.48 -16.53
C PRO A 116 -12.05 5.72 -16.90
N THR A 117 -11.43 6.33 -15.90
CA THR A 117 -10.50 7.46 -16.05
C THR A 117 -9.13 7.13 -15.46
N THR A 118 -8.12 7.90 -15.84
CA THR A 118 -6.72 7.68 -15.43
C THR A 118 -6.30 8.69 -14.38
N ALA A 119 -5.93 8.21 -13.20
CA ALA A 119 -5.47 9.01 -12.07
C ALA A 119 -4.09 8.55 -11.57
N SER A 120 -3.53 9.23 -10.57
CA SER A 120 -2.23 8.89 -9.99
C SER A 120 -2.20 9.10 -8.48
N TYR A 121 -1.53 8.19 -7.75
CA TYR A 121 -1.31 8.35 -6.32
C TYR A 121 -0.28 9.45 -5.97
N TYR A 122 0.48 9.92 -6.97
CA TYR A 122 1.37 11.07 -6.82
C TYR A 122 0.62 12.37 -7.09
N ASN A 123 0.53 13.24 -6.10
CA ASN A 123 -0.07 14.55 -6.23
C ASN A 123 0.92 15.51 -6.87
N LYS A 124 0.79 15.76 -8.17
CA LYS A 124 1.65 16.72 -8.91
C LYS A 124 1.57 18.17 -8.41
N THR A 125 0.53 18.56 -7.69
CA THR A 125 0.38 19.94 -7.17
C THR A 125 1.19 20.15 -5.88
N THR A 126 1.32 19.12 -5.04
CA THR A 126 2.13 19.16 -3.81
C THR A 126 3.44 18.37 -3.91
N GLY A 127 3.71 17.68 -5.03
CA GLY A 127 4.87 16.81 -5.16
C GLY A 127 4.88 15.63 -4.16
N GLN A 128 3.72 15.20 -3.66
CA GLN A 128 3.61 14.22 -2.58
C GLN A 128 3.09 12.87 -3.04
N LEU A 129 3.53 11.82 -2.34
CA LEU A 129 3.06 10.45 -2.46
C LEU A 129 2.75 9.88 -1.07
N LEU A 130 1.51 9.42 -0.87
CA LEU A 130 1.12 8.72 0.35
C LEU A 130 1.49 7.23 0.25
N LEU A 131 2.08 6.70 1.31
CA LEU A 131 2.63 5.34 1.36
C LEU A 131 2.03 4.56 2.55
N PRO A 132 1.58 3.31 2.35
CA PRO A 132 1.62 2.53 1.11
C PRO A 132 0.73 3.10 -0.01
N LEU A 133 0.99 2.71 -1.27
CA LEU A 133 0.20 3.17 -2.42
C LEU A 133 -1.29 2.86 -2.24
N GLY A 134 -2.16 3.77 -2.68
CA GLY A 134 -3.61 3.68 -2.42
C GLY A 134 -4.03 4.09 -1.00
N SER A 135 -3.11 4.57 -0.16
CA SER A 135 -3.48 5.13 1.15
C SER A 135 -4.04 6.56 1.05
N THR A 136 -4.86 6.90 2.04
CA THR A 136 -5.39 8.24 2.28
C THR A 136 -4.65 8.87 3.46
N SER A 137 -4.89 10.15 3.77
CA SER A 137 -4.31 10.81 4.95
C SER A 137 -4.55 10.04 6.27
N SER A 138 -5.69 9.34 6.41
CA SER A 138 -5.98 8.51 7.58
C SER A 138 -5.25 7.17 7.59
N THR A 139 -5.08 6.50 6.45
CA THR A 139 -4.44 5.16 6.39
C THR A 139 -2.93 5.18 6.11
N ALA A 140 -2.40 6.27 5.57
CA ALA A 140 -0.98 6.44 5.26
C ALA A 140 -0.09 6.21 6.50
N LYS A 141 1.08 5.63 6.25
CA LYS A 141 2.19 5.42 7.20
C LYS A 141 3.33 6.38 6.96
N TYR A 142 3.53 6.77 5.70
CA TYR A 142 4.52 7.75 5.26
C TYR A 142 3.93 8.71 4.24
N THR A 143 4.40 9.95 4.29
CA THR A 143 4.27 10.95 3.23
C THR A 143 5.66 11.18 2.64
N LEU A 144 5.87 10.76 1.40
CA LEU A 144 7.04 11.13 0.63
C LEU A 144 6.74 12.47 -0.06
N THR A 145 7.64 13.45 0.09
CA THR A 145 7.52 14.77 -0.53
C THR A 145 8.75 15.04 -1.40
N LEU A 146 8.56 15.32 -2.69
CA LEU A 146 9.60 15.71 -3.62
C LEU A 146 9.56 17.23 -3.89
N ALA A 147 10.68 17.91 -3.64
CA ALA A 147 10.83 19.35 -3.83
C ALA A 147 12.14 19.73 -4.53
N ASN A 148 12.19 20.97 -5.02
CA ASN A 148 13.42 21.65 -5.42
C ASN A 148 14.35 21.80 -4.21
N GLY A 149 15.64 21.53 -4.39
CA GLY A 149 16.63 21.67 -3.31
C GLY A 149 16.76 23.13 -2.83
N GLY A 150 16.76 23.32 -1.52
CA GLY A 150 16.73 24.64 -0.87
C GLY A 150 15.74 24.68 0.29
N THR A 151 15.37 25.88 0.73
CA THR A 151 14.41 26.08 1.82
C THR A 151 12.98 26.24 1.31
N GLY A 152 12.04 25.60 1.99
CA GLY A 152 10.60 25.72 1.73
C GLY A 152 10.08 24.68 0.76
N HIS A 153 8.80 24.36 0.89
CA HIS A 153 8.13 23.34 0.08
C HIS A 153 7.81 23.89 -1.32
N LYS A 154 8.62 23.50 -2.31
CA LYS A 154 8.47 23.91 -3.72
C LYS A 154 8.55 22.67 -4.62
N PRO A 155 7.41 22.09 -5.05
CA PRO A 155 7.38 20.95 -5.96
C PRO A 155 8.17 21.21 -7.25
N LEU A 156 8.76 20.17 -7.83
CA LEU A 156 9.50 20.28 -9.10
C LEU A 156 8.60 20.44 -10.33
N THR A 157 7.32 20.10 -10.18
CA THR A 157 6.28 20.21 -11.20
C THR A 157 5.97 21.67 -11.53
N ILE A 158 5.57 21.94 -12.77
CA ILE A 158 5.09 23.28 -13.16
C ILE A 158 3.62 23.39 -12.77
N VAL A 159 3.35 24.20 -11.74
CA VAL A 159 1.99 24.49 -11.25
C VAL A 159 1.54 25.83 -11.81
N LYS A 160 0.35 25.85 -12.42
CA LYS A 160 -0.25 27.05 -13.00
C LYS A 160 -1.42 27.57 -12.17
N GLY A 161 -1.53 28.89 -12.08
CA GLY A 161 -2.65 29.58 -11.45
C GLY A 161 -3.92 29.58 -12.34
N PRO A 162 -5.05 30.13 -11.83
CA PRO A 162 -6.28 30.31 -12.61
C PRO A 162 -6.11 31.23 -13.83
N ASP A 163 -5.07 32.05 -13.84
CA ASP A 163 -4.63 32.94 -14.93
C ASP A 163 -3.80 32.22 -16.01
N GLY A 164 -3.50 30.93 -15.83
CA GLY A 164 -2.69 30.12 -16.74
C GLY A 164 -1.18 30.39 -16.69
N GLN A 165 -0.73 31.29 -15.82
CA GLN A 165 0.69 31.58 -15.55
C GLN A 165 1.26 30.61 -14.51
N GLU A 166 2.58 30.49 -14.43
CA GLU A 166 3.20 29.74 -13.33
C GLU A 166 2.93 30.43 -11.99
N THR A 167 2.65 29.66 -10.94
CA THR A 167 2.59 30.22 -9.58
C THR A 167 3.95 30.77 -9.17
N ALA A 168 3.99 31.75 -8.26
CA ALA A 168 5.24 32.34 -7.78
C ALA A 168 6.22 31.29 -7.24
N ASP A 169 5.72 30.23 -6.58
CA ASP A 169 6.52 29.11 -6.14
C ASP A 169 7.11 28.30 -7.32
N SER A 170 6.29 27.90 -8.30
CA SER A 170 6.75 27.22 -9.53
C SER A 170 7.78 28.05 -10.29
N ALA A 171 7.53 29.36 -10.43
CA ALA A 171 8.44 30.29 -11.10
C ALA A 171 9.81 30.37 -10.39
N SER A 172 9.82 30.29 -9.06
CA SER A 172 11.05 30.32 -8.24
C SER A 172 11.88 29.03 -8.22
N VAL A 173 11.35 27.91 -8.76
CA VAL A 173 12.09 26.65 -8.90
C VAL A 173 13.22 26.81 -9.91
N ASN A 174 14.47 26.59 -9.48
CA ASN A 174 15.63 26.64 -10.38
C ASN A 174 15.93 25.28 -11.05
N GLY A 175 15.44 24.16 -10.48
CA GLY A 175 15.61 22.84 -11.05
C GLY A 175 17.06 22.32 -11.08
N LEU A 176 17.98 22.93 -10.33
CA LEU A 176 19.39 22.52 -10.28
C LEU A 176 19.65 21.37 -9.30
N SER A 177 18.83 21.29 -8.25
CA SER A 177 18.91 20.26 -7.22
C SER A 177 17.51 19.80 -6.79
N TRP A 178 17.43 18.61 -6.24
CA TRP A 178 16.20 18.05 -5.68
C TRP A 178 16.45 17.51 -4.28
N VAL A 179 15.37 17.48 -3.51
CA VAL A 179 15.32 16.95 -2.16
C VAL A 179 14.03 16.16 -1.97
N MET A 180 14.12 15.02 -1.30
CA MET A 180 12.98 14.22 -0.88
C MET A 180 12.97 14.09 0.63
N SER A 181 11.88 14.52 1.28
CA SER A 181 11.57 14.12 2.65
C SER A 181 10.68 12.88 2.62
N LEU A 182 10.89 11.97 3.57
CA LEU A 182 9.97 10.88 3.88
C LEU A 182 9.58 11.06 5.34
N GLU A 183 8.37 11.53 5.57
CA GLU A 183 7.86 11.84 6.90
C GLU A 183 6.86 10.78 7.32
N ARG A 184 6.98 10.27 8.55
CA ARG A 184 5.96 9.40 9.15
C ARG A 184 4.64 10.16 9.16
N ALA A 185 3.61 9.55 8.58
CA ALA A 185 2.29 10.14 8.52
C ALA A 185 1.76 10.40 9.94
N LYS A 186 1.16 11.56 10.14
CA LYS A 186 0.65 12.01 11.44
C LYS A 186 -0.81 11.64 11.66
N ASP A 187 -1.18 11.42 12.91
CA ASP A 187 -2.58 11.33 13.34
C ASP A 187 -3.25 12.72 13.45
N SER A 188 -4.45 12.77 14.01
CA SER A 188 -5.23 13.99 14.22
C SER A 188 -4.58 14.97 15.20
N ASP A 189 -3.74 14.48 16.10
CA ASP A 189 -3.08 15.27 17.14
C ASP A 189 -1.71 15.79 16.67
N GLY A 190 -1.31 15.44 15.45
CA GLY A 190 -0.03 15.81 14.84
C GLY A 190 1.13 14.92 15.26
N GLU A 191 0.87 13.77 15.90
CA GLU A 191 1.90 12.82 16.31
C GLU A 191 2.18 11.77 15.23
N PRO A 192 3.43 11.30 15.07
CA PRO A 192 3.76 10.25 14.10
C PRO A 192 3.06 8.93 14.43
N LYS A 193 2.30 8.37 13.48
CA LYS A 193 1.62 7.05 13.62
C LYS A 193 2.56 5.86 13.83
N GLN A 194 3.86 6.05 13.62
CA GLN A 194 4.92 5.05 13.82
C GLN A 194 6.06 5.67 14.64
N PRO A 195 5.84 5.98 15.94
CA PRO A 195 6.74 6.85 16.72
C PRO A 195 8.14 6.25 16.94
N ARG A 196 8.28 4.93 16.81
CA ARG A 196 9.55 4.19 16.96
C ARG A 196 10.37 4.16 15.66
N ASN A 197 9.75 4.54 14.55
CA ASN A 197 10.31 4.53 13.21
C ASN A 197 10.99 5.87 12.88
N TYR A 198 11.53 6.01 11.66
CA TYR A 198 12.33 7.17 11.26
C TYR A 198 11.63 8.03 10.21
N ASP A 199 11.87 9.35 10.27
CA ASP A 199 11.77 10.27 9.13
C ASP A 199 13.10 10.29 8.38
N LEU A 200 13.10 10.54 7.07
CA LEU A 200 14.29 10.52 6.22
C LEU A 200 14.38 11.76 5.34
N LEU A 201 15.61 12.14 5.01
CA LEU A 201 15.93 13.18 4.04
C LEU A 201 17.01 12.66 3.09
N LEU A 202 16.77 12.78 1.79
CA LEU A 202 17.75 12.50 0.75
C LEU A 202 17.75 13.57 -0.34
N SER A 203 18.91 13.86 -0.93
CA SER A 203 19.07 14.83 -2.02
C SER A 203 20.11 14.38 -3.03
N ASN A 204 20.15 15.02 -4.20
CA ASN A 204 21.27 14.88 -5.13
C ASN A 204 22.54 15.66 -4.71
N THR A 205 22.44 16.56 -3.73
CA THR A 205 23.58 17.31 -3.18
C THR A 205 24.35 16.56 -2.09
N GLY A 206 23.95 15.32 -1.78
CA GLY A 206 24.69 14.43 -0.87
C GLY A 206 24.07 14.27 0.52
N ILE A 207 23.00 15.01 0.86
CA ILE A 207 22.24 14.74 2.09
C ILE A 207 21.66 13.32 2.00
N ARG A 208 21.97 12.49 2.99
CA ARG A 208 21.34 11.19 3.27
C ARG A 208 21.34 10.95 4.77
N CYS A 209 20.23 11.28 5.41
CA CYS A 209 20.08 11.15 6.85
C CYS A 209 18.67 10.72 7.23
N MET A 210 18.54 10.22 8.46
CA MET A 210 17.27 9.86 9.07
C MET A 210 17.26 10.30 10.54
N THR A 211 16.07 10.45 11.12
CA THR A 211 15.88 10.87 12.51
C THR A 211 14.57 10.32 13.07
N LYS A 212 14.52 10.08 14.39
CA LYS A 212 13.27 9.75 15.09
C LYS A 212 12.52 10.99 15.58
N VAL A 213 13.19 12.15 15.58
CA VAL A 213 12.62 13.43 16.02
C VAL A 213 11.68 13.95 14.93
N LYS A 214 10.40 14.14 15.29
CA LYS A 214 9.39 14.67 14.36
C LYS A 214 9.70 16.09 13.90
N ASP A 215 9.13 16.48 12.78
CA ASP A 215 9.16 17.85 12.21
C ASP A 215 10.53 18.36 11.74
N VAL A 216 11.62 17.61 11.90
CA VAL A 216 12.97 18.09 11.58
C VAL A 216 13.25 18.14 10.07
N VAL A 217 12.80 17.14 9.31
CA VAL A 217 13.09 17.04 7.87
C VAL A 217 12.23 17.98 7.00
N THR A 218 11.23 18.63 7.59
CA THR A 218 10.28 19.56 6.93
C THR A 218 10.96 20.77 6.26
N GLY A 219 12.11 21.20 6.80
CA GLY A 219 12.92 22.29 6.27
C GLY A 219 13.85 21.92 5.13
N TYR A 220 13.89 20.64 4.73
CA TYR A 220 14.69 20.08 3.64
C TYR A 220 16.23 20.26 3.72
N ALA A 221 16.75 20.75 4.85
CA ALA A 221 18.17 21.09 5.00
C ALA A 221 19.01 20.03 5.73
N ASN A 222 18.45 19.34 6.73
CA ASN A 222 19.14 18.33 7.54
C ASN A 222 18.14 17.48 8.34
N CYS A 223 18.63 16.49 9.09
CA CYS A 223 17.84 15.65 10.00
C CYS A 223 18.08 15.95 11.49
N GLY A 224 18.65 17.11 11.81
CA GLY A 224 18.91 17.59 13.16
C GLY A 224 20.08 16.92 13.89
N SER A 225 20.27 17.31 15.15
CA SER A 225 21.42 16.89 15.98
C SER A 225 21.42 15.41 16.38
N TYR A 226 20.26 14.75 16.33
CA TYR A 226 20.08 13.31 16.64
C TYR A 226 19.89 12.49 15.36
N SER A 227 20.60 12.87 14.29
CA SER A 227 20.50 12.20 13.00
C SER A 227 21.43 11.00 12.86
N GLU A 228 20.94 9.99 12.14
CA GLU A 228 21.66 8.78 11.77
C GLU A 228 21.85 8.79 10.23
N SER A 229 23.00 8.31 9.73
CA SER A 229 23.21 8.04 8.29
C SER A 229 22.58 6.70 7.88
N TRP A 230 22.19 6.52 6.62
CA TRP A 230 21.49 5.32 6.16
C TRP A 230 21.84 4.83 4.75
#